data_AF-A0A2I7INZ5-F1
#
_entry.id   AF-A0A2I7INZ5-F1
#
_cell.length_a   1.000
_cell.length_b   1.000
_cell.length_c   1.000
_cell.angle_alpha   90.00
_cell.angle_beta   90.00
_cell.angle_gamma   90.00
#
_symmetry.space_group_name_H-M   'P 1'
#
loop_
_entity.id
_entity.type
_entity.pdbx_description
1 polymer ?
#
loop_
_entity_poly.entity_id
_entity_poly.type
_entity_poly.pdbx_seq_one_letter_code
_entity_poly.pdbx_strand_id
1 'polypeptide(L)'
;MATQTQDAGHGAAEAAHGSGGMPQLDFSTYANQIFWLVVTLVVIYFILSRIALPRIAAVLAERQGTITNDLAAAEDLKAKAVEAETAYNQALADARAEAQRIAAETRAEIQADLDEAIAKADAQIAAKAAESEAVIAEIKAGAIASVEAVAVDTAAEIVATFGGKADEKAVAAAVADRMKG
;
A
#
# COMPACT_ATOMS: atom_id res chain seq x y z
N MET A 1 56.92 82.81 28.14
CA MET A 1 57.06 82.59 26.68
C MET A 1 55.77 81.99 26.16
N ALA A 2 55.29 82.50 25.02
CA ALA A 2 54.12 82.09 24.23
C ALA A 2 54.18 80.59 23.82
N THR A 3 53.11 79.90 23.39
CA THR A 3 52.36 80.16 22.15
C THR A 3 51.03 79.37 22.07
N GLN A 4 50.15 79.88 21.20
CA GLN A 4 48.71 79.67 20.93
C GLN A 4 48.29 78.30 20.35
N THR A 5 47.02 77.96 20.56
CA THR A 5 46.22 77.04 19.74
C THR A 5 45.08 77.80 19.06
N GLN A 6 44.92 77.59 17.75
CA GLN A 6 43.87 78.16 16.89
C GLN A 6 42.51 77.51 17.18
N ASP A 7 41.48 78.35 17.31
CA ASP A 7 40.07 77.97 17.31
C ASP A 7 39.41 78.61 16.08
N ALA A 8 38.71 77.82 15.29
CA ALA A 8 38.20 78.20 13.98
C ALA A 8 36.67 78.22 13.98
N GLY A 9 36.12 79.45 13.90
CA GLY A 9 34.99 79.77 13.03
C GLY A 9 33.60 79.36 13.49
N HIS A 10 32.97 80.18 14.33
CA HIS A 10 31.53 80.40 14.29
C HIS A 10 31.30 81.87 13.92
N GLY A 11 30.87 82.10 12.67
CA GLY A 11 30.57 83.42 12.13
C GLY A 11 29.29 83.97 12.74
N ALA A 12 29.44 84.93 13.65
CA ALA A 12 28.36 85.77 14.15
C ALA A 12 27.97 86.78 13.06
N ALA A 13 26.71 86.75 12.63
CA ALA A 13 26.10 87.86 11.92
C ALA A 13 25.55 88.86 12.96
N GLU A 14 26.07 90.08 12.90
CA GLU A 14 25.77 91.22 13.76
C GLU A 14 24.30 91.65 13.61
N ALA A 15 23.56 91.71 14.73
CA ALA A 15 22.19 92.23 14.77
C ALA A 15 22.18 93.59 15.49
N ALA A 16 21.90 94.64 14.73
CA ALA A 16 21.72 96.01 15.25
C ALA A 16 20.38 96.13 16.01
N HIS A 17 20.43 96.65 17.23
CA HIS A 17 19.26 96.87 18.09
C HIS A 17 18.48 98.13 17.69
N GLY A 18 17.25 97.97 17.20
CA GLY A 18 16.23 99.01 17.06
C GLY A 18 15.09 98.80 18.06
N SER A 19 14.51 99.89 18.56
CA SER A 19 13.46 99.89 19.59
C SER A 19 12.15 99.25 19.10
N GLY A 20 11.77 98.10 19.65
CA GLY A 20 10.42 97.55 19.48
C GLY A 20 10.33 96.05 19.74
N GLY A 21 9.77 95.66 20.88
CA GLY A 21 9.27 94.30 21.13
C GLY A 21 10.32 93.21 21.34
N MET A 22 9.87 92.10 21.91
CA MET A 22 10.67 90.89 22.09
C MET A 22 11.21 90.45 20.70
N PRO A 23 12.53 90.25 20.50
CA PRO A 23 13.12 90.02 19.17
C PRO A 23 12.52 88.87 18.34
N GLN A 24 11.75 87.97 18.98
CA GLN A 24 11.07 86.83 18.36
C GLN A 24 9.73 87.21 17.68
N LEU A 25 9.20 88.41 17.95
CA LEU A 25 7.92 88.91 17.41
C LEU A 25 8.11 90.03 16.38
N ASP A 26 9.29 90.11 15.77
CA ASP A 26 9.54 91.05 14.67
C ASP A 26 8.98 90.50 13.34
N PHE A 27 7.78 90.95 13.00
CA PHE A 27 7.04 90.58 11.79
C PHE A 27 7.75 90.94 10.47
N SER A 28 8.79 91.79 10.50
CA SER A 28 9.56 92.13 9.29
C SER A 28 10.30 90.93 8.69
N THR A 29 10.66 89.94 9.52
CA THR A 29 11.38 88.73 9.09
C THR A 29 10.47 87.58 8.66
N TYR A 30 9.18 87.66 8.98
CA TYR A 30 8.24 86.55 8.81
C TYR A 30 8.01 86.21 7.34
N ALA A 31 7.97 87.20 6.45
CA ALA A 31 7.78 86.97 5.02
C ALA A 31 8.89 86.11 4.41
N ASN A 32 10.15 86.36 4.80
CA ASN A 32 11.30 85.58 4.33
C ASN A 32 11.31 84.16 4.92
N GLN A 33 10.99 84.00 6.21
CA GLN A 33 10.87 82.69 6.85
C GLN A 33 9.75 81.86 6.21
N ILE A 34 8.57 82.46 5.99
CA ILE A 34 7.43 81.81 5.35
C ILE A 34 7.78 81.43 3.90
N PHE A 35 8.47 82.28 3.15
CA PHE A 35 8.90 81.98 1.79
C PHE A 35 9.78 80.70 1.76
N TRP A 36 10.83 80.65 2.58
CA TRP A 36 11.71 79.47 2.63
C TRP A 36 11.02 78.24 3.22
N LEU A 37 10.09 78.40 4.17
CA LEU A 37 9.25 77.31 4.67
C LEU A 37 8.44 76.71 3.52
N VAL A 38 7.76 77.53 2.72
CA VAL A 38 6.97 77.05 1.58
C VAL A 38 7.88 76.39 0.53
N VAL A 39 9.01 76.99 0.19
CA VAL A 39 9.98 76.41 -0.77
C VAL A 39 10.47 75.04 -0.28
N THR A 40 10.90 74.93 0.98
CA THR A 40 11.39 73.65 1.53
C THR A 40 10.28 72.60 1.66
N LEU A 41 9.06 73.00 2.04
CA LEU A 41 7.89 72.13 2.06
C LEU A 41 7.59 71.56 0.68
N VAL A 42 7.60 72.40 -0.37
CA VAL A 42 7.37 71.98 -1.75
C VAL A 42 8.47 71.02 -2.20
N VAL A 43 9.74 71.32 -1.91
CA VAL A 43 10.86 70.43 -2.25
C VAL A 43 10.70 69.05 -1.58
N ILE A 44 10.41 69.02 -0.27
CA ILE A 44 10.17 67.76 0.46
C ILE A 44 8.96 67.02 -0.11
N TYR A 45 7.87 67.74 -0.40
CA TYR A 45 6.67 67.15 -1.01
C TYR A 45 6.98 66.49 -2.36
N PHE A 46 7.76 67.13 -3.22
CA PHE A 46 8.18 66.54 -4.49
C PHE A 46 9.08 65.31 -4.30
N ILE A 47 10.02 65.34 -3.34
CA ILE A 47 10.87 64.18 -3.04
C ILE A 47 10.02 63.01 -2.53
N LEU A 48 9.11 63.26 -1.59
CA LEU A 48 8.26 62.20 -1.03
C LEU A 48 7.31 61.63 -2.07
N SER A 49 6.60 62.48 -2.82
CA SER A 49 5.64 62.06 -3.84
C SER A 49 6.30 61.35 -5.00
N ARG A 50 7.48 61.79 -5.44
CA ARG A 50 8.10 61.28 -6.68
C ARG A 50 9.13 60.18 -6.45
N ILE A 51 9.70 60.07 -5.24
CA ILE A 51 10.80 59.14 -4.94
C ILE A 51 10.42 58.20 -3.79
N ALA A 52 10.08 58.72 -2.61
CA ALA A 52 9.88 57.88 -1.42
C ALA A 52 8.63 56.99 -1.51
N LEU A 53 7.46 57.57 -1.83
CA LEU A 53 6.20 56.82 -1.92
C LEU A 53 6.23 55.76 -3.04
N PRO A 54 6.74 56.04 -4.26
CA PRO A 54 6.85 55.02 -5.30
C PRO A 54 7.76 53.85 -4.92
N ARG A 55 8.87 54.10 -4.19
CA ARG A 55 9.78 53.05 -3.70
C ARG A 55 9.06 52.13 -2.69
N ILE A 56 8.30 52.69 -1.76
CA ILE A 56 7.54 51.92 -0.77
C ILE A 56 6.43 51.12 -1.45
N ALA A 57 5.72 51.73 -2.40
CA ALA A 57 4.68 51.05 -3.16
C ALA A 57 5.24 49.85 -3.96
N ALA A 58 6.43 49.99 -4.55
CA ALA A 58 7.09 48.89 -5.27
C ALA A 58 7.41 47.71 -4.35
N VAL A 59 7.96 47.95 -3.15
CA VAL A 59 8.26 46.90 -2.17
C VAL A 59 6.97 46.22 -1.67
N LEU A 60 5.92 46.99 -1.46
CA LEU A 60 4.63 46.43 -1.04
C LEU A 60 4.01 45.56 -2.14
N ALA A 61 4.07 46.01 -3.40
CA ALA A 61 3.60 45.25 -4.54
C ALA A 61 4.41 43.97 -4.76
N GLU A 62 5.74 44.02 -4.60
CA GLU A 62 6.61 42.84 -4.66
C GLU A 62 6.22 41.82 -3.59
N ARG A 63 6.07 42.24 -2.32
CA ARG A 63 5.66 41.36 -1.23
C ARG A 63 4.28 40.75 -1.46
N GLN A 64 3.31 41.55 -1.91
CA GLN A 64 1.98 41.04 -2.25
C GLN A 64 2.07 40.02 -3.38
N GLY A 65 2.85 40.31 -4.43
CA GLY A 65 3.08 39.39 -5.55
C GLY A 65 3.70 38.07 -5.10
N THR A 66 4.74 38.10 -4.27
CA THR A 66 5.37 36.89 -3.72
C THR A 66 4.38 36.09 -2.88
N ILE A 67 3.64 36.73 -1.97
CA ILE A 67 2.66 36.04 -1.11
C ILE A 67 1.56 35.39 -1.95
N THR A 68 1.02 36.10 -2.95
CA THR A 68 -0.02 35.56 -3.83
C THR A 68 0.50 34.40 -4.66
N ASN A 69 1.73 34.50 -5.18
CA ASN A 69 2.36 33.43 -5.93
C ASN A 69 2.61 32.19 -5.07
N ASP A 70 3.14 32.37 -3.86
CA ASP A 70 3.43 31.29 -2.93
C ASP A 70 2.13 30.61 -2.45
N LEU A 71 1.07 31.40 -2.23
CA LEU A 71 -0.25 30.87 -1.89
C LEU A 71 -0.82 30.04 -3.05
N ALA A 72 -0.78 30.56 -4.28
CA ALA A 72 -1.25 29.83 -5.46
C ALA A 72 -0.46 28.53 -5.68
N ALA A 73 0.87 28.55 -5.50
CA ALA A 73 1.71 27.37 -5.57
C ALA A 73 1.36 26.34 -4.46
N ALA A 74 1.11 26.81 -3.23
CA ALA A 74 0.70 25.95 -2.13
C ALA A 74 -0.67 25.30 -2.37
N GLU A 75 -1.63 26.04 -2.92
CA GLU A 75 -2.96 25.52 -3.29
C GLU A 75 -2.87 24.49 -4.41
N ASP A 76 -2.08 24.73 -5.45
CA ASP A 76 -1.84 23.77 -6.54
C ASP A 76 -1.16 22.49 -6.02
N LEU A 77 -0.13 22.61 -5.18
CA LEU A 77 0.52 21.45 -4.56
C LEU A 77 -0.45 20.68 -3.66
N LYS A 78 -1.32 21.37 -2.91
CA LYS A 78 -2.34 20.73 -2.09
C LYS A 78 -3.36 19.98 -2.96
N ALA A 79 -3.81 20.57 -4.07
CA ALA A 79 -4.73 19.93 -5.00
C ALA A 79 -4.11 18.65 -5.60
N LYS A 80 -2.85 18.73 -6.06
CA LYS A 80 -2.10 17.58 -6.57
C LYS A 80 -1.89 16.50 -5.53
N ALA A 81 -1.64 16.86 -4.27
CA ALA A 81 -1.50 15.90 -3.19
C ALA A 81 -2.82 15.15 -2.92
N VAL A 82 -3.95 15.86 -2.90
CA VAL A 82 -5.28 15.24 -2.71
C VAL A 82 -5.64 14.34 -3.89
N GLU A 83 -5.34 14.76 -5.12
CA GLU A 83 -5.54 13.94 -6.32
C GLU A 83 -4.69 12.66 -6.27
N ALA A 84 -3.41 12.79 -5.93
CA ALA A 84 -2.50 11.65 -5.78
C ALA A 84 -2.93 10.70 -4.66
N GLU A 85 -3.38 11.24 -3.52
CA GLU A 85 -3.92 10.44 -2.40
C GLU A 85 -5.18 9.67 -2.83
N THR A 86 -6.07 10.33 -3.57
CA THR A 86 -7.30 9.69 -4.09
C THR A 86 -6.96 8.57 -5.07
N ALA A 87 -6.07 8.82 -6.02
CA ALA A 87 -5.60 7.83 -6.99
C ALA A 87 -4.89 6.65 -6.30
N TYR A 88 -4.06 6.92 -5.29
CA TYR A 88 -3.39 5.90 -4.50
C TYR A 88 -4.39 5.03 -3.73
N ASN A 89 -5.36 5.64 -3.05
CA ASN A 89 -6.38 4.93 -2.29
C ASN A 89 -7.26 4.07 -3.21
N GLN A 90 -7.59 4.58 -4.40
CA GLN A 90 -8.33 3.82 -5.41
C GLN A 90 -7.52 2.63 -5.92
N ALA A 91 -6.25 2.84 -6.30
CA ALA A 91 -5.36 1.76 -6.72
C ALA A 91 -5.18 0.68 -5.65
N LEU A 92 -5.12 1.08 -4.37
CA LEU A 92 -5.05 0.15 -3.25
C LEU A 92 -6.34 -0.65 -3.08
N ALA A 93 -7.50 -0.02 -3.25
CA ALA A 93 -8.79 -0.69 -3.19
C ALA A 93 -8.94 -1.69 -4.35
N ASP A 94 -8.59 -1.29 -5.57
CA ASP A 94 -8.63 -2.13 -6.76
C ASP A 94 -7.68 -3.33 -6.62
N ALA A 95 -6.45 -3.10 -6.16
CA ALA A 95 -5.48 -4.18 -5.92
C ALA A 95 -5.97 -5.19 -4.86
N ARG A 96 -6.65 -4.72 -3.81
CA ARG A 96 -7.24 -5.60 -2.78
C ARG A 96 -8.41 -6.41 -3.34
N ALA A 97 -9.29 -5.78 -4.13
CA ALA A 97 -10.40 -6.47 -4.78
C ALA A 97 -9.88 -7.52 -5.76
N GLU A 98 -8.86 -7.19 -6.54
CA GLU A 98 -8.21 -8.10 -7.48
C GLU A 98 -7.56 -9.29 -6.77
N ALA A 99 -6.81 -9.04 -5.69
CA ALA A 99 -6.23 -10.12 -4.89
C ALA A 99 -7.28 -11.06 -4.29
N GLN A 100 -8.42 -10.52 -3.83
CA GLN A 100 -9.53 -11.34 -3.34
C GLN A 100 -10.18 -12.16 -4.46
N ARG A 101 -10.34 -11.57 -5.66
CA ARG A 101 -10.86 -12.26 -6.83
C ARG A 101 -9.96 -13.42 -7.23
N ILE A 102 -8.66 -13.18 -7.38
CA ILE A 102 -7.67 -14.21 -7.71
C ILE A 102 -7.70 -15.32 -6.64
N ALA A 103 -7.69 -14.97 -5.35
CA ALA A 103 -7.72 -15.96 -4.29
C ALA A 103 -8.99 -16.82 -4.31
N ALA A 104 -10.15 -16.24 -4.66
CA ALA A 104 -11.40 -16.97 -4.79
C ALA A 104 -11.40 -17.89 -6.02
N GLU A 105 -10.93 -17.38 -7.17
CA GLU A 105 -10.81 -18.13 -8.42
C GLU A 105 -9.86 -19.33 -8.28
N THR A 106 -8.66 -19.10 -7.74
CA THR A 106 -7.69 -20.17 -7.50
C THR A 106 -8.21 -21.21 -6.51
N ARG A 107 -8.97 -20.82 -5.47
CA ARG A 107 -9.60 -21.80 -4.57
C ARG A 107 -10.65 -22.64 -5.29
N ALA A 108 -11.45 -22.04 -6.17
CA ALA A 108 -12.45 -22.77 -6.94
C ALA A 108 -11.79 -23.74 -7.92
N GLU A 109 -10.73 -23.33 -8.60
CA GLU A 109 -9.94 -24.17 -9.50
C GLU A 109 -9.31 -25.35 -8.75
N ILE A 110 -8.62 -25.08 -7.63
CA ILE A 110 -8.02 -26.15 -6.80
C ILE A 110 -9.09 -27.13 -6.30
N GLN A 111 -10.28 -26.64 -5.92
CA GLN A 111 -11.35 -27.53 -5.47
C GLN A 111 -11.85 -28.42 -6.60
N ALA A 112 -12.00 -27.88 -7.82
CA ALA A 112 -12.41 -28.66 -8.98
C ALA A 112 -11.37 -29.74 -9.33
N ASP A 113 -10.08 -29.38 -9.34
CA ASP A 113 -8.98 -30.31 -9.59
C ASP A 113 -8.92 -31.42 -8.52
N LEU A 114 -9.15 -31.06 -7.25
CA LEU A 114 -9.21 -32.00 -6.15
C LEU A 114 -10.37 -32.97 -6.30
N ASP A 115 -11.56 -32.47 -6.66
CA ASP A 115 -12.74 -33.30 -6.86
C ASP A 115 -12.55 -34.28 -8.04
N GLU A 116 -11.90 -33.84 -9.13
CA GLU A 116 -11.53 -34.73 -10.24
C GLU A 116 -10.52 -35.79 -9.82
N ALA A 117 -9.48 -35.40 -9.08
CA ALA A 117 -8.45 -36.31 -8.58
C ALA A 117 -9.05 -37.36 -7.63
N ILE A 118 -9.95 -36.96 -6.74
CA ILE A 118 -10.69 -37.86 -5.85
C ILE A 118 -11.54 -38.83 -6.65
N ALA A 119 -12.35 -38.35 -7.60
CA ALA A 119 -13.21 -39.20 -8.42
C ALA A 119 -12.40 -40.25 -9.21
N LYS A 120 -11.23 -39.85 -9.74
CA LYS A 120 -10.31 -40.76 -10.42
C LYS A 120 -9.69 -41.78 -9.46
N ALA A 121 -9.27 -41.35 -8.27
CA ALA A 121 -8.73 -42.24 -7.26
C ALA A 121 -9.77 -43.27 -6.81
N ASP A 122 -11.01 -42.84 -6.55
CA ASP A 122 -12.11 -43.72 -6.16
C ASP A 122 -12.43 -44.75 -7.25
N ALA A 123 -12.44 -44.35 -8.52
CA ALA A 123 -12.63 -45.27 -9.64
C ALA A 123 -11.51 -46.32 -9.72
N GLN A 124 -10.25 -45.93 -9.49
CA GLN A 124 -9.11 -46.85 -9.47
C GLN A 124 -9.16 -47.81 -8.28
N ILE A 125 -9.52 -47.30 -7.10
CA ILE A 125 -9.71 -48.11 -5.90
C ILE A 125 -10.81 -49.14 -6.11
N ALA A 126 -11.96 -48.72 -6.66
CA ALA A 126 -13.08 -49.62 -6.95
C ALA A 126 -12.70 -50.71 -7.96
N ALA A 127 -11.99 -50.36 -9.03
CA ALA A 127 -11.50 -51.32 -10.01
C ALA A 127 -10.55 -52.35 -9.38
N LYS A 128 -9.61 -51.88 -8.55
CA LYS A 128 -8.64 -52.75 -7.88
C LYS A 128 -9.27 -53.63 -6.80
N ALA A 129 -10.30 -53.13 -6.11
CA ALA A 129 -11.08 -53.90 -5.17
C ALA A 129 -11.82 -55.04 -5.89
N ALA A 130 -12.49 -54.75 -7.01
CA ALA A 130 -13.17 -55.76 -7.82
C ALA A 130 -12.21 -56.82 -8.38
N GLU A 131 -11.03 -56.41 -8.85
CA GLU A 131 -9.97 -57.33 -9.30
C GLU A 131 -9.51 -58.24 -8.14
N SER A 132 -9.26 -57.66 -6.96
CA SER A 132 -8.83 -58.40 -5.78
C SER A 132 -9.91 -59.39 -5.32
N GLU A 133 -11.19 -59.00 -5.35
CA GLU A 133 -12.32 -59.88 -5.04
C GLU A 133 -12.41 -61.06 -6.00
N ALA A 134 -12.20 -60.84 -7.30
CA ALA A 134 -12.18 -61.91 -8.29
C ALA A 134 -11.03 -62.90 -8.04
N VAL A 135 -9.82 -62.39 -7.76
CA VAL A 135 -8.65 -63.23 -7.43
C VAL A 135 -8.89 -64.01 -6.14
N ILE A 136 -9.46 -63.40 -5.11
CA ILE A 136 -9.80 -64.08 -3.85
C ILE A 136 -10.85 -65.18 -4.11
N ALA A 137 -11.84 -64.92 -4.95
CA ALA A 137 -12.85 -65.93 -5.31
C ALA A 137 -12.24 -67.12 -6.06
N GLU A 138 -11.31 -66.87 -6.98
CA GLU A 138 -10.57 -67.91 -7.70
C GLU A 138 -9.70 -68.74 -6.74
N ILE A 139 -8.91 -68.08 -5.89
CA ILE A 139 -8.08 -68.76 -4.87
C ILE A 139 -8.96 -69.61 -3.96
N LYS A 140 -10.11 -69.09 -3.52
CA LYS A 140 -11.05 -69.83 -2.68
C LYS A 140 -11.61 -71.07 -3.40
N ALA A 141 -11.99 -70.94 -4.67
CA ALA A 141 -12.46 -72.07 -5.46
C ALA A 141 -11.36 -73.14 -5.65
N GLY A 142 -10.14 -72.72 -5.99
CA GLY A 142 -8.98 -73.61 -6.12
C GLY A 142 -8.58 -74.29 -4.81
N ALA A 143 -8.66 -73.58 -3.69
CA ALA A 143 -8.41 -74.14 -2.37
C ALA A 143 -9.45 -75.21 -2.00
N ILE A 144 -10.74 -74.96 -2.27
CA ILE A 144 -11.80 -75.95 -2.03
C ILE A 144 -11.56 -77.21 -2.88
N ALA A 145 -11.24 -77.06 -4.16
CA ALA A 145 -10.94 -78.19 -5.04
C ALA A 145 -9.70 -78.97 -4.59
N SER A 146 -8.65 -78.28 -4.13
CA SER A 146 -7.44 -78.91 -3.60
C SER A 146 -7.71 -79.67 -2.30
N VAL A 147 -8.53 -79.11 -1.41
CA VAL A 147 -8.97 -79.79 -0.18
C VAL A 147 -9.80 -81.03 -0.50
N GLU A 148 -10.70 -80.96 -1.48
CA GLU A 148 -11.49 -82.12 -1.93
C GLU A 148 -10.58 -83.23 -2.46
N ALA A 149 -9.62 -82.90 -3.34
CA ALA A 149 -8.66 -83.87 -3.87
C ALA A 149 -7.84 -84.53 -2.76
N VAL A 150 -7.24 -83.74 -1.85
CA VAL A 150 -6.46 -84.27 -0.72
C VAL A 150 -7.33 -85.13 0.21
N ALA A 151 -8.60 -84.74 0.43
CA ALA A 151 -9.51 -85.52 1.26
C ALA A 151 -9.87 -86.88 0.62
N VAL A 152 -10.09 -86.92 -0.70
CA VAL A 152 -10.33 -88.17 -1.44
C VAL A 152 -9.11 -89.08 -1.39
N ASP A 153 -7.91 -88.53 -1.69
CA ASP A 153 -6.66 -89.29 -1.66
C ASP A 153 -6.39 -89.87 -0.27
N THR A 154 -6.51 -89.03 0.77
CA THR A 154 -6.31 -89.45 2.17
C THR A 154 -7.33 -90.51 2.58
N ALA A 155 -8.61 -90.35 2.21
CA ALA A 155 -9.65 -91.32 2.54
C ALA A 155 -9.43 -92.67 1.83
N ALA A 156 -9.01 -92.66 0.56
CA ALA A 156 -8.68 -93.86 -0.19
C ALA A 156 -7.50 -94.62 0.44
N GLU A 157 -6.46 -93.90 0.87
CA GLU A 157 -5.28 -94.48 1.51
C GLU A 157 -5.59 -95.05 2.90
N ILE A 158 -6.47 -94.40 3.67
CA ILE A 158 -7.00 -94.95 4.93
C ILE A 158 -7.75 -96.26 4.66
N VAL A 159 -8.67 -96.31 3.69
CA VAL A 159 -9.44 -97.52 3.36
C VAL A 159 -8.52 -98.67 2.95
N ALA A 160 -7.48 -98.38 2.16
CA ALA A 160 -6.47 -99.36 1.77
C ALA A 160 -5.67 -99.89 2.98
N THR A 161 -5.29 -99.02 3.91
CA THR A 161 -4.54 -99.40 5.13
C THR A 161 -5.34 -100.32 6.05
N PHE A 162 -6.66 -100.14 6.12
CA PHE A 162 -7.56 -101.01 6.89
C PHE A 162 -7.98 -102.31 6.15
N GLY A 163 -7.38 -102.61 5.00
CA GLY A 163 -7.58 -103.87 4.28
C GLY A 163 -8.80 -103.90 3.34
N GLY A 164 -9.44 -102.76 3.09
CA GLY A 164 -10.50 -102.61 2.11
C GLY A 164 -9.96 -102.34 0.70
N LYS A 165 -10.71 -102.69 -0.35
CA LYS A 165 -10.47 -102.16 -1.70
C LYS A 165 -11.15 -100.80 -1.80
N ALA A 166 -10.36 -99.74 -1.95
CA ALA A 166 -10.90 -98.40 -2.21
C ALA A 166 -11.57 -98.40 -3.60
N ASP A 167 -12.89 -98.30 -3.63
CA ASP A 167 -13.63 -97.92 -4.84
C ASP A 167 -13.56 -96.38 -4.93
N GLU A 168 -12.72 -95.87 -5.82
CA GLU A 168 -12.51 -94.44 -6.04
C GLU A 168 -13.83 -93.67 -6.22
N LYS A 169 -14.82 -94.27 -6.89
CA LYS A 169 -16.12 -93.60 -7.12
C LYS A 169 -16.93 -93.50 -5.84
N ALA A 170 -16.91 -94.53 -5.00
CA ALA A 170 -17.63 -94.54 -3.73
C ALA A 170 -16.98 -93.59 -2.71
N VAL A 171 -15.65 -93.54 -2.66
CA VAL A 171 -14.89 -92.63 -1.78
C VAL A 171 -15.10 -91.17 -2.20
N ALA A 172 -14.98 -90.86 -3.50
CA ALA A 172 -15.23 -89.51 -4.01
C ALA A 172 -16.67 -89.04 -3.72
N ALA A 173 -17.67 -89.91 -3.90
CA ALA A 173 -19.05 -89.57 -3.59
C ALA A 173 -19.27 -89.29 -2.09
N ALA A 174 -18.68 -90.09 -1.20
CA ALA A 174 -18.80 -89.90 0.26
C ALA A 174 -18.11 -88.63 0.76
N VAL A 175 -16.93 -88.29 0.20
CA VAL A 175 -16.24 -87.03 0.52
C VAL A 175 -17.04 -85.83 0.00
N ALA A 176 -17.56 -85.89 -1.23
CA ALA A 176 -18.37 -84.82 -1.81
C ALA A 176 -19.66 -84.55 -1.02
N ASP A 177 -20.35 -85.58 -0.54
CA ASP A 177 -21.53 -85.42 0.33
C ASP A 177 -21.16 -84.80 1.67
N ARG A 178 -20.01 -85.16 2.25
CA ARG A 178 -19.57 -84.60 3.54
C ARG A 178 -19.06 -83.17 3.44
N MET A 179 -18.49 -82.78 2.31
CA MET A 179 -18.06 -81.41 2.02
C MET A 179 -19.23 -80.45 1.78
N LYS A 180 -20.41 -80.97 1.38
CA LYS A 180 -21.62 -80.16 1.15
C LYS A 180 -22.41 -79.81 2.42
N GLY A 181 -22.23 -80.59 3.50
CA GLY A 181 -23.00 -80.44 4.73
C GLY A 181 -24.40 -81.04 4.63
#